data_AF-A0A7S4JIM0-F1
#
_entry.id   AF-A0A7S4JIM0-F1
#
_cell.length_a   1.000
_cell.length_b   1.000
_cell.length_c   1.000
_cell.angle_alpha   90.00
_cell.angle_beta   90.00
_cell.angle_gamma   90.00
#
_symmetry.space_group_name_H-M   'P 1'
#
loop_
_entity.id
_entity.type
_entity.pdbx_description
1 polymer ?
#
loop_
_entity_poly.entity_id
_entity_poly.type
_entity_poly.pdbx_seq_one_letter_code
_entity_poly.pdbx_strand_id
1 'polypeptide(L)'
;MICPLRASLLEVRPLLREACMERLVHAIGDALAQAVEGAVLGKTFNEMGAILLCDHTRRLSDALSSLLVSGSTRAEFSRLNQIAFLLNAGSVAEAASIFMSGGTAGLTGADVGRVLTLRIDFSAAEVRDLLPDFEDDGGQG
;
A
#
# COMPACT_ATOMS: atom_id res chain seq x y z
N MET A 1 -13.45 -10.23 -2.17
CA MET A 1 -13.50 -9.72 -3.56
C MET A 1 -12.26 -10.13 -4.40
N ILE A 2 -11.56 -11.22 -4.06
CA ILE A 2 -10.31 -11.66 -4.75
C ILE A 2 -10.56 -12.85 -5.70
N CYS A 3 -11.72 -13.51 -5.55
CA CYS A 3 -12.11 -14.67 -6.34
C CYS A 3 -12.14 -14.45 -7.86
N PRO A 4 -12.59 -13.29 -8.40
CA PRO A 4 -12.71 -13.14 -9.85
C PRO A 4 -11.35 -13.14 -10.56
N LEU A 5 -10.40 -12.33 -10.09
CA LEU A 5 -9.06 -12.23 -10.70
C LEU A 5 -8.33 -13.58 -10.67
N ARG A 6 -8.38 -14.27 -9.52
CA ARG A 6 -7.76 -15.60 -9.38
C ARG A 6 -8.41 -16.63 -10.31
N ALA A 7 -9.74 -16.63 -10.42
CA ALA A 7 -10.46 -17.56 -11.30
C ALA A 7 -10.04 -17.36 -12.75
N SER A 8 -10.05 -16.11 -13.24
CA SER A 8 -9.62 -15.79 -14.60
C SER A 8 -8.16 -16.19 -14.87
N LEU A 9 -7.25 -15.97 -13.91
CA LEU A 9 -5.85 -16.36 -14.06
C LEU A 9 -5.64 -17.89 -14.06
N LEU A 10 -6.50 -18.64 -13.38
CA LEU A 10 -6.45 -20.10 -13.38
C LEU A 10 -6.88 -20.67 -14.74
N GLU A 11 -7.83 -20.03 -15.43
CA GLU A 11 -8.28 -20.41 -16.77
C GLU A 11 -7.22 -20.14 -17.85
N VAL A 12 -6.45 -19.07 -17.70
CA VAL A 12 -5.37 -18.72 -18.65
C VAL A 12 -4.10 -19.55 -18.40
N ARG A 13 -3.89 -20.05 -17.18
CA ARG A 13 -2.69 -20.84 -16.80
C ARG A 13 -2.31 -21.96 -17.78
N PRO A 14 -3.21 -22.86 -18.23
CA PRO A 14 -2.84 -23.93 -19.16
C PRO A 14 -2.46 -23.45 -20.57
N LEU A 15 -2.78 -22.20 -20.93
CA LEU A 15 -2.50 -21.63 -22.25
C LEU A 15 -1.11 -20.97 -22.34
N LEU A 16 -0.46 -20.77 -21.20
CA LEU A 16 0.82 -20.06 -21.10
C LEU A 16 1.94 -21.01 -20.64
N ARG A 17 3.16 -20.73 -21.10
CA ARG A 17 4.36 -21.30 -20.49
C ARG A 17 4.52 -20.74 -19.08
N GLU A 18 5.09 -21.54 -18.19
CA GLU A 18 5.32 -21.20 -16.78
C GLU A 18 6.01 -19.84 -16.61
N ALA A 19 7.12 -19.61 -17.32
CA ALA A 19 7.83 -18.33 -17.29
C ALA A 19 7.01 -17.12 -17.78
N CYS A 20 6.04 -17.35 -18.68
CA CYS A 20 5.11 -16.28 -19.09
C CYS A 20 4.05 -16.02 -18.02
N MET A 21 3.59 -17.08 -17.34
CA MET A 21 2.64 -16.95 -16.24
C MET A 21 3.25 -16.21 -15.05
N GLU A 22 4.47 -16.53 -14.67
CA GLU A 22 5.16 -15.83 -13.56
C GLU A 22 5.31 -14.35 -13.86
N ARG A 23 5.84 -14.00 -15.05
CA ARG A 23 5.94 -12.60 -15.49
C ARG A 23 4.58 -11.89 -15.51
N LEU A 24 3.53 -12.57 -15.94
CA LEU A 24 2.18 -12.00 -15.95
C LEU A 24 1.68 -11.72 -14.52
N VAL A 25 1.91 -12.64 -13.59
CA VAL A 25 1.51 -12.48 -12.18
C VAL A 25 2.25 -11.31 -11.54
N HIS A 26 3.56 -11.16 -11.77
CA HIS A 26 4.33 -10.02 -11.29
C HIS A 26 3.83 -8.69 -11.90
N ALA A 27 3.61 -8.64 -13.22
CA ALA A 27 3.07 -7.44 -13.89
C ALA A 27 1.68 -7.04 -13.38
N ILE A 28 0.82 -8.03 -13.09
CA ILE A 28 -0.50 -7.79 -12.48
C ILE A 28 -0.33 -7.31 -11.04
N GLY A 29 0.60 -7.89 -10.27
CA GLY A 29 0.94 -7.46 -8.92
C GLY A 29 1.31 -5.97 -8.88
N ASP A 30 2.25 -5.56 -9.74
CA ASP A 30 2.67 -4.15 -9.87
C ASP A 30 1.49 -3.23 -10.24
N ALA A 31 0.74 -3.58 -11.29
CA ALA A 31 -0.38 -2.77 -11.75
C ALA A 31 -1.47 -2.64 -10.67
N LEU A 32 -1.73 -3.71 -9.92
CA LEU A 32 -2.70 -3.72 -8.84
C LEU A 32 -2.23 -2.91 -7.64
N ALA A 33 -0.95 -3.03 -7.25
CA ALA A 33 -0.37 -2.24 -6.18
C ALA A 33 -0.47 -0.74 -6.47
N GLN A 34 -0.13 -0.33 -7.69
CA GLN A 34 -0.24 1.07 -8.14
C GLN A 34 -1.69 1.57 -8.16
N ALA A 35 -2.63 0.74 -8.67
CA ALA A 35 -4.04 1.11 -8.71
C ALA A 35 -4.65 1.27 -7.30
N VAL A 36 -4.28 0.38 -6.37
CA VAL A 36 -4.74 0.46 -4.98
C VAL A 36 -4.09 1.64 -4.27
N GLU A 37 -2.80 1.89 -4.44
CA GLU A 37 -2.12 3.07 -3.90
C GLU A 37 -2.80 4.37 -4.36
N GLY A 38 -3.05 4.51 -5.67
CA GLY A 38 -3.78 5.66 -6.21
C GLY A 38 -5.17 5.84 -5.61
N ALA A 39 -5.89 4.74 -5.38
CA ALA A 39 -7.20 4.77 -4.73
C ALA A 39 -7.14 5.08 -3.22
N VAL A 40 -6.06 4.70 -2.53
CA VAL A 40 -5.83 5.00 -1.11
C VAL A 40 -5.56 6.49 -0.93
N LEU A 41 -4.73 7.09 -1.79
CA LEU A 41 -4.36 8.51 -1.71
C LEU A 41 -5.52 9.50 -1.93
N GLY A 42 -6.68 9.03 -2.39
CA GLY A 42 -7.90 9.82 -2.55
C GLY A 42 -8.97 9.56 -1.48
N LYS A 43 -8.63 8.85 -0.40
CA LYS A 43 -9.57 8.46 0.66
C LYS A 43 -9.11 8.92 2.03
N THR A 44 -10.04 8.95 2.97
CA THR A 44 -9.76 9.16 4.39
C THR A 44 -9.89 7.85 5.16
N PHE A 45 -9.12 7.73 6.24
CA PHE A 45 -9.02 6.52 7.05
C PHE A 45 -9.18 6.86 8.53
N ASN A 46 -9.89 5.99 9.24
CA ASN A 46 -9.76 5.85 10.68
C ASN A 46 -8.90 4.61 10.98
N GLU A 47 -8.64 4.33 12.25
CA GLU A 47 -7.85 3.17 12.69
C GLU A 47 -8.37 1.85 12.08
N MET A 48 -9.68 1.61 12.15
CA MET A 48 -10.29 0.40 11.58
C MET A 48 -10.09 0.30 10.06
N GLY A 49 -10.21 1.41 9.34
CA GLY A 49 -9.98 1.48 7.91
C GLY A 49 -8.53 1.15 7.54
N ALA A 50 -7.57 1.61 8.34
CA ALA A 50 -6.17 1.27 8.18
C ALA A 50 -5.90 -0.22 8.42
N ILE A 51 -6.51 -0.82 9.45
CA ILE A 51 -6.41 -2.27 9.73
C ILE A 51 -6.96 -3.08 8.56
N LEU A 52 -8.14 -2.70 8.04
CA LEU A 52 -8.76 -3.37 6.89
C LEU A 52 -7.92 -3.23 5.62
N LEU A 53 -7.28 -2.08 5.39
CA LEU A 53 -6.39 -1.89 4.25
C LEU A 53 -5.17 -2.82 4.33
N CYS A 54 -4.56 -2.94 5.50
CA CYS A 54 -3.45 -3.88 5.76
C CYS A 54 -3.86 -5.33 5.46
N ASP A 55 -4.98 -5.78 6.02
CA ASP A 55 -5.48 -7.14 5.81
C ASP A 55 -5.80 -7.41 4.33
N HIS A 56 -6.48 -6.49 3.64
CA HIS A 56 -6.80 -6.66 2.22
C HIS A 56 -5.55 -6.66 1.33
N THR A 57 -4.59 -5.76 1.56
CA THR A 57 -3.33 -5.72 0.80
C THR A 57 -2.56 -7.03 0.95
N ARG A 58 -2.47 -7.55 2.17
CA ARG A 58 -1.82 -8.84 2.45
C ARG A 58 -2.53 -9.99 1.73
N ARG A 59 -3.86 -10.06 1.80
CA ARG A 59 -4.65 -11.09 1.10
C ARG A 59 -4.48 -11.03 -0.42
N LEU A 60 -4.32 -9.85 -1.00
CA LEU A 60 -4.05 -9.70 -2.44
C LEU A 60 -2.68 -10.25 -2.81
N SER A 61 -1.63 -9.86 -2.07
CA SER A 61 -0.28 -10.41 -2.24
C SER A 61 -0.25 -11.93 -2.09
N ASP A 62 -0.91 -12.47 -1.06
CA ASP A 62 -0.94 -13.92 -0.82
C ASP A 62 -1.70 -14.66 -1.93
N ALA A 63 -2.82 -14.10 -2.42
CA ALA A 63 -3.59 -14.69 -3.51
C ALA A 63 -2.82 -14.74 -4.83
N LEU A 64 -2.09 -13.67 -5.18
CA LEU A 64 -1.24 -13.66 -6.38
C LEU A 64 -0.03 -14.58 -6.21
N SER A 65 0.60 -14.58 -5.03
CA SER A 65 1.72 -15.48 -4.74
C SER A 65 1.34 -16.95 -4.86
N SER A 66 0.09 -17.32 -4.55
CA SER A 66 -0.41 -18.69 -4.72
C SER A 66 -0.46 -19.20 -6.18
N LEU A 67 -0.34 -18.29 -7.16
CA LEU A 67 -0.32 -18.62 -8.58
C LEU A 67 1.10 -18.88 -9.12
N LEU A 68 2.12 -18.49 -8.36
CA LEU A 68 3.52 -18.73 -8.68
C LEU A 68 3.94 -20.15 -8.29
N VAL A 69 4.90 -20.73 -9.01
CA VAL A 69 5.49 -22.02 -8.64
C VAL A 69 6.55 -21.85 -7.55
N SER A 70 7.26 -20.71 -7.59
CA SER A 70 8.20 -20.31 -6.54
C SER A 70 8.18 -18.78 -6.36
N GLY A 71 8.61 -18.31 -5.19
CA GLY A 71 8.68 -16.88 -4.89
C GLY A 71 7.38 -16.26 -4.36
N SER A 72 7.31 -14.93 -4.37
CA SER A 72 6.16 -14.18 -3.87
C SER A 72 6.03 -12.84 -4.58
N THR A 73 4.83 -12.28 -4.58
CA THR A 73 4.56 -10.93 -5.09
C THR A 73 4.73 -9.83 -4.01
N ARG A 74 5.42 -10.12 -2.91
CA ARG A 74 5.53 -9.17 -1.79
C ARG A 74 6.28 -7.90 -2.14
N ALA A 75 7.21 -7.98 -3.09
CA ALA A 75 8.03 -6.83 -3.49
C ALA A 75 7.18 -5.76 -4.17
N GLU A 76 6.26 -6.18 -5.03
CA GLU A 76 5.30 -5.36 -5.78
C GLU A 76 4.40 -4.57 -4.83
N PHE A 77 3.99 -5.18 -3.71
CA PHE A 77 3.17 -4.54 -2.67
C PHE A 77 3.98 -3.80 -1.60
N SER A 78 5.31 -3.74 -1.69
CA SER A 78 6.17 -3.20 -0.62
C SER A 78 5.80 -1.77 -0.24
N ARG A 79 5.63 -0.88 -1.22
CA ARG A 79 5.26 0.52 -0.98
C ARG A 79 3.86 0.66 -0.39
N LEU A 80 2.89 -0.07 -0.91
CA LEU A 80 1.53 -0.08 -0.37
C LEU A 80 1.48 -0.62 1.07
N ASN A 81 2.29 -1.62 1.40
CA ASN A 81 2.42 -2.13 2.77
C ASN A 81 3.04 -1.09 3.70
N GLN A 82 4.03 -0.31 3.25
CA GLN A 82 4.61 0.79 4.02
C GLN A 82 3.55 1.88 4.30
N ILE A 83 2.75 2.24 3.30
CA ILE A 83 1.63 3.19 3.45
C ILE A 83 0.62 2.66 4.47
N ALA A 84 0.18 1.41 4.32
CA ALA A 84 -0.79 0.80 5.22
C ALA A 84 -0.23 0.69 6.65
N PHE A 85 1.06 0.40 6.81
CA PHE A 85 1.74 0.36 8.12
C PHE A 85 1.74 1.74 8.79
N LEU A 86 2.09 2.81 8.06
CA LEU A 86 2.01 4.18 8.58
C LEU A 86 0.60 4.59 8.99
N LEU A 87 -0.40 4.23 8.18
CA LEU A 87 -1.80 4.52 8.50
C LEU A 87 -2.28 3.80 9.78
N ASN A 88 -1.62 2.71 10.19
CA ASN A 88 -1.91 1.98 11.42
C ASN A 88 -1.19 2.53 12.66
N ALA A 89 -0.34 3.56 12.53
CA ALA A 89 0.26 4.20 13.69
C ALA A 89 -0.83 4.77 14.62
N GLY A 90 -0.60 4.69 15.92
CA GLY A 90 -1.52 5.21 16.94
C GLY A 90 -1.41 6.73 17.10
N SER A 91 -0.31 7.34 16.65
CA SER A 91 -0.10 8.79 16.69
C SER A 91 0.82 9.28 15.57
N VAL A 92 0.78 10.59 15.30
CA VAL A 92 1.71 11.24 14.36
C VAL A 92 3.17 11.08 14.81
N ALA A 93 3.44 11.15 16.12
CA ALA A 93 4.78 10.96 16.67
C ALA A 93 5.31 9.53 16.48
N GLU A 94 4.47 8.53 16.66
CA GLU A 94 4.82 7.13 16.38
C GLU A 94 5.11 6.93 14.89
N ALA A 95 4.27 7.49 14.02
CA ALA A 95 4.50 7.41 12.57
C ALA A 95 5.81 8.08 12.14
N ALA A 96 6.12 9.26 12.70
CA ALA A 96 7.39 9.94 12.46
C ALA A 96 8.59 9.10 12.92
N SER A 97 8.49 8.46 14.10
CA SER A 97 9.52 7.54 14.61
C SER A 97 9.73 6.33 13.69
N ILE A 98 8.65 5.75 13.17
CA ILE A 98 8.70 4.66 12.18
C ILE A 98 9.45 5.10 10.91
N PHE A 99 9.16 6.30 10.40
CA PHE A 99 9.83 6.85 9.22
C PHE A 99 11.33 7.07 9.48
N MET A 100 11.67 7.74 10.59
CA MET A 100 13.05 8.07 10.96
C MET A 100 13.92 6.84 11.25
N SER A 101 13.30 5.74 11.70
CA SER A 101 14.01 4.46 11.92
C SER A 101 14.23 3.65 10.64
N GLY A 102 13.76 4.12 9.48
CA GLY A 102 13.92 3.45 8.19
C GLY A 102 12.86 2.40 7.88
N GLY A 103 11.78 2.32 8.67
CA GLY A 103 10.67 1.37 8.47
C GLY A 103 9.91 1.57 7.17
N THR A 104 10.09 2.70 6.49
CA THR A 104 9.44 3.07 5.23
C THR A 104 10.44 3.60 4.21
N ALA A 105 11.53 2.86 4.00
CA ALA A 105 12.63 3.25 3.10
C ALA A 105 12.20 3.50 1.63
N GLY A 106 11.00 3.11 1.21
CA GLY A 106 10.44 3.39 -0.11
C GLY A 106 9.59 4.66 -0.20
N LEU A 107 9.46 5.41 0.90
CA LEU A 107 8.67 6.64 0.99
C LEU A 107 9.57 7.86 1.26
N THR A 108 9.26 8.97 0.62
CA THR A 108 9.86 10.29 0.90
C THR A 108 9.17 10.98 2.08
N GLY A 109 9.79 12.01 2.67
CA GLY A 109 9.14 12.80 3.73
C GLY A 109 7.79 13.39 3.29
N ALA A 110 7.70 13.85 2.04
CA ALA A 110 6.46 14.33 1.44
C ALA A 110 5.41 13.23 1.29
N ASP A 111 5.81 12.02 0.88
CA ASP A 111 4.91 10.85 0.83
C ASP A 111 4.33 10.56 2.22
N VAL A 112 5.19 10.55 3.25
CA VAL A 112 4.78 10.26 4.63
C VAL A 112 3.82 11.34 5.14
N GLY A 113 4.15 12.62 4.97
CA GLY A 113 3.27 13.72 5.33
C GLY A 113 1.89 13.58 4.69
N ARG A 114 1.85 13.36 3.38
CA ARG A 114 0.61 13.13 2.63
C ARG A 114 -0.18 11.94 3.18
N VAL A 115 0.46 10.79 3.42
CA VAL A 115 -0.20 9.60 3.97
C VAL A 115 -0.80 9.86 5.35
N LEU A 116 -0.09 10.58 6.23
CA LEU A 116 -0.58 10.87 7.58
C LEU A 116 -1.79 11.81 7.56
N THR A 117 -1.87 12.74 6.61
CA THR A 117 -3.07 13.59 6.44
C THR A 117 -4.32 12.82 6.00
N LEU A 118 -4.19 11.57 5.53
CA LEU A 118 -5.35 10.74 5.21
C LEU A 118 -6.06 10.22 6.49
N ARG A 119 -5.40 10.26 7.65
CA ARG A 119 -6.00 9.85 8.93
C ARG A 119 -6.87 10.96 9.48
N ILE A 120 -8.15 10.67 9.68
CA ILE A 120 -9.12 11.63 10.22
C ILE A 120 -8.80 12.05 11.67
N ASP A 121 -8.06 11.20 12.38
CA ASP A 121 -7.71 11.41 13.79
C ASP A 121 -6.43 12.28 13.94
N PHE A 122 -5.72 12.58 12.85
CA PHE A 122 -4.46 13.31 12.86
C PHE A 122 -4.66 14.73 12.34
N SER A 123 -4.09 15.71 13.05
CA SER A 123 -4.12 17.10 12.60
C SER A 123 -3.02 17.36 11.57
N ALA A 124 -3.35 18.04 10.46
CA ALA A 124 -2.37 18.50 9.49
C ALA A 124 -1.29 19.41 10.12
N ALA A 125 -1.65 20.15 11.17
CA ALA A 125 -0.68 20.99 11.90
C ALA A 125 0.34 20.13 12.67
N GLU A 126 -0.11 19.05 13.30
CA GLU A 126 0.78 18.11 14.01
C GLU A 126 1.72 17.38 13.04
N VAL A 127 1.21 16.99 11.87
CA VAL A 127 2.01 16.36 10.81
C VAL A 127 3.11 17.31 10.33
N ARG A 128 2.78 18.58 10.11
CA ARG A 128 3.73 19.60 9.64
C ARG A 128 4.82 19.93 10.67
N ASP A 129 4.46 19.94 11.96
CA ASP A 129 5.43 20.21 13.04
C ASP A 129 6.49 19.10 13.12
N LEU A 130 6.09 17.85 12.89
CA LEU A 130 6.98 16.69 12.96
C LEU A 130 7.70 16.38 11.63
N LEU A 131 7.14 16.80 10.50
CA LEU A 131 7.69 16.57 9.16
C LEU A 131 7.74 17.90 8.39
N PRO A 132 8.77 18.73 8.60
CA PRO A 132 8.84 20.07 8.02
C PRO A 132 9.03 20.06 6.49
N ASP A 133 9.51 18.96 5.91
CA ASP A 133 9.63 18.78 4.46
C ASP A 133 8.27 18.58 3.76
N PHE A 134 7.17 18.47 4.52
CA PHE A 134 5.81 18.39 4.00
C PHE A 134 5.23 19.78 3.77
N GLU A 135 5.21 20.22 2.51
CA GLU A 135 4.40 21.35 2.06
C GLU A 135 2.97 20.86 1.79
N ASP A 136 2.05 21.27 2.66
CA ASP A 136 0.61 21.10 2.46
C ASP A 136 0.17 22.05 1.34
N ASP A 137 0.09 21.57 0.10
CA ASP A 137 -0.59 22.26 -0.99
C ASP A 137 -2.08 22.34 -0.64
N GLY A 138 -2.42 23.36 0.16
CA GLY A 138 -3.69 23.51 0.84
C GLY A 138 -4.88 23.32 -0.09
N GLY A 139 -5.56 22.18 0.07
CA GLY A 139 -6.91 21.97 -0.41
C GLY A 139 -7.89 22.71 0.49
N GLN A 140 -8.06 24.02 0.27
CA GLN A 140 -9.31 24.69 0.66
C GLN A 140 -10.44 24.11 -0.18
N GLY A 141 -11.37 23.42 0.48
CA GLY A 141 -12.66 22.98 -0.06
C GLY A 141 -13.69 22.96 1.06
#